data_AF-A0AAD8C5S9-F1
#
_entry.id   AF-A0AAD8C5S9-F1
#
_cell.length_a   1.000
_cell.length_b   1.000
_cell.length_c   1.000
_cell.angle_alpha   90.00
_cell.angle_beta   90.00
_cell.angle_gamma   90.00
#
_symmetry.space_group_name_H-M   'P 1'
#
loop_
_entity.id
_entity.type
_entity.pdbx_description
1 polymer ?
#
loop_
_entity_poly.entity_id
_entity_poly.type
_entity_poly.pdbx_seq_one_letter_code
_entity_poly.pdbx_strand_id
1 'polypeptide(L)'
;MISSKISKRSRLLMASVSMYYTVIGAFLIPCAVTQRIHNGVWVLGPQMCTSMNVLEAVISASTFYHVIFLALDMYLAICKPLAYRMLTSRSSHLMIWSSWILPLAIFVIPMLFGWHQLGKELVIMCQTVYGICSTVFNDYVLLFIAFFLSILPFAALITMYALILRAIVELHERLPRDKSRRIKKNMRLKSGA
;
A
#
# COMPACT_ATOMS: atom_id res chain seq x y z
N MET A 1 22.85 -16.51 -6.31
CA MET A 1 22.40 -16.82 -4.93
C MET A 1 21.36 -15.79 -4.43
N ILE A 2 20.39 -15.39 -5.28
CA ILE A 2 19.40 -14.32 -4.96
C ILE A 2 17.94 -14.85 -5.06
N SER A 3 17.74 -16.13 -5.41
CA SER A 3 16.40 -16.64 -5.76
C SER A 3 15.57 -17.24 -4.60
N SER A 4 16.14 -17.68 -3.47
CA SER A 4 15.42 -18.67 -2.62
C SER A 4 15.04 -18.29 -1.19
N LYS A 5 15.07 -17.02 -0.76
CA LYS A 5 14.56 -16.67 0.58
C LYS A 5 13.85 -15.32 0.62
N ILE A 6 12.67 -15.28 -0.01
CA ILE A 6 11.65 -14.27 0.33
C ILE A 6 11.45 -14.34 1.85
N SER A 7 11.59 -13.22 2.55
CA SER A 7 11.42 -13.18 4.01
C SER A 7 10.03 -13.68 4.40
N LYS A 8 9.90 -14.35 5.55
CA LYS A 8 8.59 -14.77 6.08
C LYS A 8 7.63 -13.57 6.17
N ARG A 9 8.17 -12.37 6.43
CA ARG A 9 7.44 -11.09 6.52
C ARG A 9 6.87 -10.67 5.17
N SER A 10 7.69 -10.63 4.13
CA SER A 10 7.26 -10.24 2.79
C SER A 10 6.21 -11.23 2.21
N ARG A 11 6.30 -12.53 2.54
CA ARG A 11 5.26 -13.50 2.17
C ARG A 11 3.90 -13.21 2.81
N LEU A 12 3.88 -12.81 4.09
CA LEU A 12 2.65 -12.46 4.79
C LEU A 12 2.01 -11.18 4.19
N LEU A 13 2.82 -10.18 3.84
CA LEU A 13 2.35 -8.98 3.15
C LEU A 13 1.74 -9.33 1.78
N MET A 14 2.43 -10.13 0.97
CA MET A 14 1.90 -10.57 -0.33
C MET A 14 0.59 -11.36 -0.18
N ALA A 15 0.50 -12.26 0.80
CA ALA A 15 -0.73 -13.01 1.06
C ALA A 15 -1.91 -12.09 1.43
N SER A 16 -1.66 -11.04 2.22
CA SER A 16 -2.68 -10.03 2.54
C SER A 16 -3.18 -9.29 1.29
N VAL A 17 -2.28 -8.99 0.35
CA VAL A 17 -2.65 -8.34 -0.93
C VAL A 17 -3.41 -9.32 -1.84
N SER A 18 -3.07 -10.61 -1.85
CA SER A 18 -3.84 -11.61 -2.58
C SER A 18 -5.29 -11.70 -2.10
N MET A 19 -5.51 -11.66 -0.78
CA MET A 19 -6.87 -11.65 -0.20
C MET A 19 -7.69 -10.45 -0.68
N TYR A 20 -7.04 -9.28 -0.82
CA TYR A 20 -7.64 -8.07 -1.40
C TYR A 20 -8.16 -8.31 -2.82
N TYR A 21 -7.35 -8.91 -3.70
CA TYR A 21 -7.75 -9.16 -5.09
C TYR A 21 -8.89 -10.16 -5.17
N THR A 22 -8.93 -11.14 -4.26
CA THR A 22 -10.06 -12.07 -4.15
C THR A 22 -11.34 -11.34 -3.76
N VAL A 23 -11.32 -10.43 -2.78
CA VAL A 23 -12.50 -9.65 -2.38
C VAL A 23 -13.00 -8.77 -3.52
N ILE A 24 -12.10 -8.14 -4.28
CA ILE A 24 -12.46 -7.35 -5.46
C ILE A 24 -13.14 -8.22 -6.51
N GLY A 25 -12.51 -9.34 -6.87
CA GLY A 25 -13.01 -10.23 -7.92
C GLY A 25 -14.32 -10.91 -7.54
N ALA A 26 -14.48 -11.29 -6.28
CA ALA A 26 -15.66 -12.02 -5.81
C ALA A 26 -16.85 -11.10 -5.49
N PHE A 27 -16.62 -9.83 -5.14
CA PHE A 27 -17.69 -8.95 -4.65
C PHE A 27 -17.80 -7.63 -5.41
N LEU A 28 -16.73 -6.84 -5.45
CA LEU A 28 -16.79 -5.49 -6.06
C LEU A 28 -17.07 -5.55 -7.56
N ILE A 29 -16.39 -6.44 -8.29
CA ILE A 29 -16.57 -6.58 -9.73
C ILE A 29 -17.99 -7.04 -10.07
N PRO A 30 -18.55 -8.12 -9.47
CA PRO A 30 -19.93 -8.51 -9.72
C PRO A 30 -20.95 -7.39 -9.47
N CYS A 31 -20.84 -6.68 -8.35
CA CYS A 31 -21.74 -5.55 -8.06
C CYS A 31 -21.61 -4.42 -9.09
N ALA A 32 -20.37 -4.08 -9.51
CA ALA A 32 -20.14 -3.09 -10.56
C ALA A 32 -20.71 -3.54 -11.92
N VAL A 33 -20.59 -4.83 -12.25
CA VAL A 33 -21.18 -5.42 -13.46
C VAL A 33 -22.70 -5.35 -13.42
N THR A 34 -23.34 -5.63 -12.28
CA THR A 34 -24.78 -5.46 -12.11
C THR A 34 -25.22 -4.03 -12.48
N GLN A 35 -24.53 -3.01 -11.96
CA GLN A 35 -24.82 -1.61 -12.32
C GLN A 35 -24.68 -1.37 -13.83
N ARG A 36 -23.67 -1.94 -14.49
CA ARG A 36 -23.45 -1.79 -15.94
C ARG A 36 -24.56 -2.43 -16.76
N ILE A 37 -25.05 -3.61 -16.36
CA ILE A 37 -26.16 -4.30 -17.02
C ILE A 37 -27.46 -3.48 -16.92
N HIS A 38 -27.65 -2.76 -15.82
CA HIS A 38 -28.81 -1.88 -15.61
C HIS A 38 -28.60 -0.46 -16.19
N ASN A 39 -27.99 -0.34 -17.37
CA ASN A 39 -27.74 0.93 -18.06
C ASN A 39 -26.97 1.98 -17.21
N GLY A 40 -26.13 1.52 -16.28
CA GLY A 40 -25.36 2.38 -15.37
C GLY A 40 -26.11 2.82 -14.10
N VAL A 41 -27.38 2.42 -13.94
CA VAL A 41 -28.21 2.74 -12.78
C VAL A 41 -27.94 1.76 -11.63
N TRP A 42 -27.77 2.29 -10.42
CA TRP A 42 -27.57 1.48 -9.23
C TRP A 42 -28.90 0.96 -8.67
N VAL A 43 -29.06 -0.37 -8.64
CA VAL A 43 -30.32 -1.03 -8.25
C VAL A 43 -30.25 -1.75 -6.90
N LEU A 44 -29.07 -1.91 -6.31
CA LEU A 44 -28.87 -2.68 -5.07
C LEU A 44 -29.17 -1.87 -3.78
N GLY A 45 -29.74 -0.69 -3.93
CA GLY A 45 -30.12 0.20 -2.83
C GLY A 45 -28.96 1.05 -2.27
N PRO A 46 -29.28 2.11 -1.50
CA PRO A 46 -28.30 3.10 -1.05
C PRO A 46 -27.27 2.54 -0.07
N GLN A 47 -27.68 1.65 0.84
CA GLN A 47 -26.75 1.05 1.81
C GLN A 47 -25.66 0.21 1.14
N MET A 48 -26.01 -0.56 0.11
CA MET A 48 -25.04 -1.35 -0.65
C MET A 48 -24.13 -0.43 -1.46
N CYS A 49 -24.67 0.62 -2.09
CA CYS A 49 -23.87 1.61 -2.82
C CYS A 49 -22.77 2.20 -1.93
N THR A 50 -23.18 2.71 -0.77
CA THR A 50 -22.32 3.34 0.20
C THR A 50 -21.27 2.36 0.73
N SER A 51 -21.67 1.14 1.07
CA SER A 51 -20.74 0.09 1.53
C SER A 51 -19.71 -0.27 0.47
N MET A 52 -20.11 -0.34 -0.80
CA MET A 52 -19.22 -0.67 -1.92
C MET A 52 -18.16 0.40 -2.16
N ASN A 53 -18.56 1.66 -2.21
CA ASN A 53 -17.60 2.74 -2.40
C ASN A 53 -16.58 2.81 -1.25
N VAL A 54 -17.04 2.66 0.00
CA VAL A 54 -16.15 2.67 1.17
C VAL A 54 -15.23 1.47 1.15
N LEU A 55 -15.77 0.29 0.84
CA LEU A 55 -14.98 -0.94 0.74
C LEU A 55 -13.89 -0.78 -0.33
N GLU A 56 -14.24 -0.35 -1.54
CA GLU A 56 -13.30 -0.08 -2.63
C GLU A 56 -12.21 0.91 -2.22
N ALA A 57 -12.59 2.02 -1.59
CA ALA A 57 -11.67 3.07 -1.16
C ALA A 57 -10.68 2.58 -0.09
N VAL A 58 -11.17 1.86 0.93
CA VAL A 58 -10.35 1.26 2.00
C VAL A 58 -9.40 0.20 1.44
N ILE A 59 -9.92 -0.66 0.57
CA ILE A 59 -9.18 -1.72 -0.13
C ILE A 59 -8.03 -1.08 -0.91
N SER A 60 -8.32 -0.11 -1.78
CA SER A 60 -7.30 0.59 -2.58
C SER A 60 -6.22 1.21 -1.69
N ALA A 61 -6.62 2.01 -0.71
CA ALA A 61 -5.69 2.69 0.19
C ALA A 61 -4.84 1.71 1.02
N SER A 62 -5.41 0.61 1.50
CA SER A 62 -4.67 -0.45 2.21
C SER A 62 -3.55 -1.02 1.36
N THR A 63 -3.81 -1.26 0.08
CA THR A 63 -2.79 -1.75 -0.87
C THR A 63 -1.63 -0.75 -1.02
N PHE A 64 -1.90 0.56 -1.10
CA PHE A 64 -0.84 1.57 -1.12
C PHE A 64 0.05 1.51 0.13
N TYR A 65 -0.55 1.42 1.32
CA TYR A 65 0.21 1.29 2.57
C TYR A 65 1.00 -0.02 2.65
N HIS A 66 0.43 -1.14 2.20
CA HIS A 66 1.15 -2.41 2.11
C HIS A 66 2.40 -2.30 1.24
N VAL A 67 2.30 -1.62 0.09
CA VAL A 67 3.44 -1.39 -0.81
C VAL A 67 4.52 -0.52 -0.14
N ILE A 68 4.13 0.51 0.60
CA ILE A 68 5.08 1.34 1.36
C ILE A 68 5.78 0.53 2.45
N PHE A 69 5.04 -0.29 3.19
CA PHE A 69 5.62 -1.14 4.22
C PHE A 69 6.52 -2.23 3.63
N LEU A 70 6.19 -2.75 2.45
CA LEU A 70 7.08 -3.63 1.70
C LEU A 70 8.36 -2.89 1.30
N ALA A 71 8.26 -1.66 0.78
CA ALA A 71 9.43 -0.84 0.46
C ALA A 71 10.29 -0.54 1.70
N LEU A 72 9.66 -0.27 2.85
CA LEU A 72 10.37 -0.07 4.11
C LEU A 72 11.07 -1.34 4.59
N ASP A 73 10.43 -2.51 4.52
CA ASP A 73 11.05 -3.81 4.87
C ASP A 73 12.30 -4.06 4.01
N MET A 74 12.21 -3.79 2.70
CA MET A 74 13.34 -3.91 1.78
C MET A 74 14.44 -2.89 2.06
N TYR A 75 14.07 -1.63 2.32
CA TYR A 75 15.01 -0.58 2.71
C TYR A 75 15.79 -0.97 3.97
N LEU A 76 15.11 -1.44 5.02
CA LEU A 76 15.76 -1.85 6.25
C LEU A 76 16.68 -3.05 6.03
N ALA A 77 16.25 -4.03 5.24
CA ALA A 77 17.05 -5.22 4.93
C ALA A 77 18.34 -4.87 4.17
N ILE A 78 18.28 -3.95 3.21
CA ILE A 78 19.40 -3.59 2.33
C ILE A 78 20.30 -2.54 3.00
N CYS A 79 19.72 -1.45 3.48
CA CYS A 79 20.47 -0.27 3.94
C CYS A 79 20.88 -0.34 5.41
N LYS A 80 20.15 -1.10 6.24
CA LYS A 80 20.32 -1.13 7.71
C LYS A 80 20.24 -2.57 8.27
N PRO A 81 21.16 -3.48 7.89
CA PRO A 81 21.08 -4.90 8.22
C PRO A 81 21.09 -5.20 9.74
N LEU A 82 21.80 -4.39 10.53
CA LEU A 82 21.81 -4.50 11.99
C LEU A 82 20.43 -4.18 12.59
N ALA A 83 19.81 -3.09 12.15
CA ALA A 83 18.46 -2.73 12.58
C ALA A 83 17.42 -3.77 12.10
N TYR A 84 17.59 -4.30 10.88
CA TYR A 84 16.72 -5.35 10.34
C TYR A 84 16.76 -6.63 11.17
N ARG A 85 17.94 -7.01 11.69
CA ARG A 85 18.12 -8.18 12.56
C ARG A 85 17.46 -7.99 13.94
N MET A 86 17.46 -6.76 14.47
CA MET A 86 16.80 -6.45 15.75
C MET A 86 15.28 -6.30 15.62
N LEU A 87 14.76 -6.13 14.39
CA LEU A 87 13.33 -6.02 14.16
C LEU A 87 12.63 -7.34 14.53
N THR A 88 11.62 -7.26 15.39
CA THR A 88 10.90 -8.44 15.88
C THR A 88 9.80 -8.88 14.91
N SER A 89 9.30 -10.12 15.06
CA SER A 89 8.13 -10.59 14.30
C SER A 89 6.85 -9.80 14.63
N ARG A 90 6.78 -9.14 15.79
CA ARG A 90 5.64 -8.28 16.16
C ARG A 90 5.55 -7.06 15.25
N SER A 91 6.69 -6.51 14.83
CA SER A 91 6.74 -5.35 13.94
C SER A 91 6.05 -5.63 12.59
N SER A 92 6.21 -6.82 12.00
CA SER A 92 5.52 -7.17 10.75
C SER A 92 4.01 -7.29 10.91
N HIS A 93 3.53 -7.77 12.06
CA HIS A 93 2.09 -7.79 12.31
C HIS A 93 1.55 -6.38 12.51
N LEU A 94 2.28 -5.51 13.22
CA LEU A 94 1.90 -4.10 13.38
C LEU A 94 1.83 -3.38 12.03
N MET A 95 2.77 -3.63 11.12
CA MET A 95 2.74 -3.07 9.76
C MET A 95 1.46 -3.48 9.02
N ILE A 96 1.10 -4.78 9.04
CA ILE A 96 -0.13 -5.28 8.43
C ILE A 96 -1.36 -4.66 9.09
N TRP A 97 -1.47 -4.68 10.42
CA TRP A 97 -2.62 -4.11 11.11
C TRP A 97 -2.77 -2.61 10.81
N SER A 98 -1.66 -1.86 10.78
CA SER A 98 -1.69 -0.44 10.47
C SER A 98 -2.10 -0.14 9.03
N SER A 99 -1.74 -0.97 8.05
CA SER A 99 -2.15 -0.75 6.65
C SER A 99 -3.65 -0.98 6.44
N TRP A 100 -4.31 -1.73 7.32
CA TRP A 100 -5.77 -1.87 7.31
C TRP A 100 -6.46 -0.81 8.17
N ILE A 101 -5.99 -0.60 9.40
CA ILE A 101 -6.64 0.28 10.37
C ILE A 101 -6.56 1.75 9.95
N LEU A 102 -5.43 2.21 9.40
CA LEU A 102 -5.26 3.61 9.02
C LEU A 102 -6.23 4.03 7.90
N PRO A 103 -6.31 3.34 6.74
CA PRO A 103 -7.33 3.63 5.73
C PRO A 103 -8.76 3.51 6.24
N LEU A 104 -9.04 2.48 7.04
CA LEU A 104 -10.36 2.27 7.60
C LEU A 104 -10.77 3.47 8.45
N ALA A 105 -9.90 3.93 9.34
CA ALA A 105 -10.15 5.12 10.16
C ALA A 105 -10.35 6.37 9.30
N ILE A 106 -9.49 6.59 8.29
CA ILE A 106 -9.56 7.76 7.41
C ILE A 106 -10.88 7.85 6.64
N PHE A 107 -11.46 6.73 6.20
CA PHE A 107 -12.73 6.72 5.48
C PHE A 107 -13.95 6.61 6.39
N VAL A 108 -13.90 5.76 7.41
CA VAL A 108 -15.07 5.46 8.26
C VAL A 108 -15.36 6.61 9.22
N ILE A 109 -14.35 7.31 9.75
CA ILE A 109 -14.58 8.41 10.70
C ILE A 109 -15.40 9.55 10.05
N PRO A 110 -14.99 10.15 8.90
CA PRO A 110 -15.78 11.19 8.26
C PRO A 110 -17.18 10.73 7.83
N MET A 111 -17.35 9.42 7.68
CA MET A 111 -18.61 8.82 7.30
C MET A 111 -19.56 8.66 8.49
N LEU A 112 -19.08 8.13 9.61
CA LEU A 112 -19.85 7.96 10.84
C LEU A 112 -20.35 9.29 11.41
N PHE A 113 -19.52 10.35 11.32
CA PHE A 113 -19.89 11.69 11.77
C PHE A 113 -20.63 12.51 10.71
N GLY A 114 -20.88 11.96 9.52
CA GLY A 114 -21.53 12.67 8.41
C GLY A 114 -20.69 13.79 7.78
N TRP A 115 -19.44 13.97 8.20
CA TRP A 115 -18.55 15.04 7.73
C TRP A 115 -18.35 15.08 6.22
N HIS A 116 -18.33 13.91 5.58
CA HIS A 116 -18.18 13.81 4.14
C HIS A 116 -19.33 14.47 3.35
N GLN A 117 -20.52 14.65 3.93
CA GLN A 117 -21.71 15.13 3.23
C GLN A 117 -22.04 16.61 3.50
N LEU A 118 -21.32 17.30 4.41
CA LEU A 118 -21.62 18.70 4.74
C LEU A 118 -21.64 19.57 3.48
N GLY A 119 -22.76 20.25 3.24
CA GLY A 119 -22.92 21.16 2.10
C GLY A 119 -23.03 20.46 0.74
N LYS A 120 -23.32 19.16 0.71
CA LYS A 120 -23.48 18.34 -0.51
C LYS A 120 -24.87 17.71 -0.63
N GLU A 121 -25.85 18.18 0.15
CA GLU A 121 -27.20 17.62 0.25
C GLU A 121 -27.90 17.58 -1.10
N LEU A 122 -27.83 18.68 -1.88
CA LEU A 122 -28.43 18.77 -3.21
C LEU A 122 -27.84 17.72 -4.19
N VAL A 123 -26.53 17.47 -4.09
CA VAL A 123 -25.83 16.49 -4.94
C VAL A 123 -26.29 15.08 -4.59
N ILE A 124 -26.40 14.76 -3.30
CA ILE A 124 -26.85 13.45 -2.81
C ILE A 124 -28.31 13.18 -3.23
N MET A 125 -29.17 14.19 -3.14
CA MET A 125 -30.55 14.09 -3.63
C MET A 125 -30.61 13.82 -5.14
N CYS A 126 -29.83 14.56 -5.92
CA CYS A 126 -29.71 14.35 -7.36
C CYS A 126 -29.22 12.92 -7.69
N GLN A 127 -28.17 12.46 -7.01
CA GLN A 127 -27.65 11.10 -7.18
C GLN A 127 -28.72 10.04 -6.89
N THR A 128 -29.53 10.23 -5.85
CA THR A 128 -30.61 9.29 -5.49
C THR A 128 -31.69 9.25 -6.57
N VAL A 129 -32.08 10.41 -7.13
CA VAL A 129 -33.11 10.51 -8.19
C VAL A 129 -32.66 9.85 -9.48
N TYR A 130 -31.40 10.06 -9.88
CA TYR A 130 -30.84 9.49 -11.11
C TYR A 130 -30.22 8.08 -10.92
N GLY A 131 -30.31 7.51 -9.71
CA GLY A 131 -29.73 6.22 -9.37
C GLY A 131 -28.21 6.14 -9.58
N ILE A 132 -27.51 7.27 -9.37
CA ILE A 132 -26.06 7.38 -9.46
C ILE A 132 -25.47 6.91 -8.13
N CYS A 133 -24.66 5.87 -8.16
CA CYS A 133 -23.92 5.42 -6.99
C CYS A 133 -22.49 5.97 -7.01
N SER A 134 -22.20 6.98 -6.18
CA SER A 134 -20.86 7.51 -6.00
C SER A 134 -20.75 8.25 -4.66
N THR A 135 -19.60 8.16 -3.99
CA THR A 135 -19.36 8.89 -2.75
C THR A 135 -19.00 10.34 -3.03
N VAL A 136 -19.71 11.25 -2.38
CA VAL A 136 -19.39 12.68 -2.40
C VAL A 136 -18.61 13.01 -1.13
N PHE A 137 -17.53 13.76 -1.29
CA PHE A 137 -16.75 14.30 -0.18
C PHE A 137 -16.85 15.82 -0.19
N ASN A 138 -17.07 16.39 0.99
CA ASN A 138 -16.79 17.79 1.27
C ASN A 138 -15.31 18.09 1.00
N ASP A 139 -15.03 19.29 0.50
CA ASP A 139 -13.70 19.71 0.06
C ASP A 139 -12.64 19.58 1.18
N TYR A 140 -12.98 19.84 2.43
CA TYR A 140 -12.07 19.65 3.57
C TYR A 140 -11.72 18.17 3.81
N VAL A 141 -12.72 17.29 3.73
CA VAL A 141 -12.52 15.84 3.88
C VAL A 141 -11.73 15.31 2.68
N LEU A 142 -12.00 15.81 1.47
CA LEU A 142 -11.27 15.45 0.27
C LEU A 142 -9.79 15.83 0.37
N LEU A 143 -9.47 17.04 0.85
CA LEU A 143 -8.09 17.48 1.08
C LEU A 143 -7.38 16.62 2.14
N PHE A 144 -8.08 16.29 3.23
CA PHE A 144 -7.58 15.39 4.26
C PHE A 144 -7.23 14.01 3.69
N ILE A 145 -8.16 13.40 2.96
CA ILE A 145 -7.96 12.11 2.29
C ILE A 145 -6.80 12.20 1.29
N ALA A 146 -6.75 13.23 0.45
CA ALA A 146 -5.70 13.42 -0.54
C ALA A 146 -4.31 13.53 0.10
N PHE A 147 -4.19 14.24 1.22
CA PHE A 147 -2.93 14.37 1.93
C PHE A 147 -2.44 13.03 2.50
N PHE A 148 -3.30 12.33 3.26
CA PHE A 148 -2.92 11.11 3.97
C PHE A 148 -2.86 9.87 3.09
N LEU A 149 -3.64 9.79 2.01
CA LEU A 149 -3.73 8.58 1.17
C LEU A 149 -3.02 8.71 -0.18
N SER A 150 -2.70 9.93 -0.61
CA SER A 150 -1.96 10.16 -1.85
C SER A 150 -0.61 10.82 -1.55
N ILE A 151 -0.59 12.09 -1.14
CA ILE A 151 0.64 12.88 -1.09
C ILE A 151 1.72 12.25 -0.19
N LEU A 152 1.35 11.95 1.07
CA LEU A 152 2.28 11.38 2.03
C LEU A 152 2.74 9.97 1.63
N PRO A 153 1.84 9.05 1.24
CA PRO A 153 2.20 7.74 0.68
C PRO A 153 3.14 7.79 -0.52
N PHE A 154 2.86 8.62 -1.52
CA PHE A 154 3.70 8.74 -2.72
C PHE A 154 5.08 9.31 -2.38
N ALA A 155 5.16 10.35 -1.55
CA ALA A 155 6.43 10.90 -1.11
C ALA A 155 7.28 9.87 -0.35
N ALA A 156 6.67 9.11 0.56
CA ALA A 156 7.33 8.03 1.29
C ALA A 156 7.83 6.93 0.34
N LEU A 157 7.03 6.55 -0.67
CA LEU A 157 7.40 5.52 -1.61
C LEU A 157 8.59 5.95 -2.49
N ILE A 158 8.54 7.16 -3.06
CA ILE A 158 9.60 7.73 -3.89
C ILE A 158 10.91 7.81 -3.11
N THR A 159 10.87 8.34 -1.88
CA THR A 159 12.06 8.46 -1.04
C THR A 159 12.67 7.10 -0.70
N MET A 160 11.87 6.12 -0.32
CA MET A 160 12.35 4.76 -0.02
C MET A 160 12.99 4.11 -1.25
N TYR A 161 12.34 4.14 -2.41
CA TYR A 161 12.91 3.57 -3.63
C TYR A 161 14.19 4.29 -4.08
N ALA A 162 14.25 5.62 -3.99
CA ALA A 162 15.47 6.36 -4.31
C ALA A 162 16.64 5.94 -3.42
N LEU A 163 16.41 5.73 -2.12
CA LEU A 163 17.43 5.26 -1.18
C LEU A 163 17.86 3.81 -1.47
N ILE A 164 16.90 2.93 -1.80
CA ILE A 164 17.18 1.54 -2.17
C ILE A 164 18.05 1.49 -3.44
N LEU A 165 17.68 2.25 -4.48
CA LEU A 165 18.45 2.30 -5.73
C LEU A 165 19.87 2.81 -5.50
N ARG A 166 20.05 3.87 -4.71
CA ARG A 166 21.38 4.37 -4.32
C ARG A 166 22.22 3.29 -3.63
N ALA A 167 21.62 2.56 -2.68
CA ALA A 167 22.31 1.50 -1.96
C ALA A 167 22.71 0.32 -2.87
N ILE A 168 21.83 -0.04 -3.82
CA ILE A 168 22.11 -1.10 -4.81
C ILE A 168 23.26 -0.69 -5.73
N VAL A 169 23.26 0.55 -6.22
CA VAL A 169 24.35 1.07 -7.08
C VAL A 169 25.68 1.06 -6.33
N GLU A 170 25.71 1.57 -5.10
CA GLU A 170 26.91 1.57 -4.26
C GLU A 170 27.43 0.14 -4.01
N LEU A 171 26.53 -0.81 -3.75
CA LEU A 171 26.89 -2.22 -3.57
C LEU A 171 27.48 -2.81 -4.86
N HIS A 172 26.87 -2.52 -6.01
CA HIS A 172 27.33 -3.00 -7.31
C HIS A 172 28.76 -2.53 -7.61
N GLU A 173 29.10 -1.28 -7.29
CA GLU A 173 30.45 -0.77 -7.48
C GLU A 173 31.49 -1.35 -6.49
N ARG A 174 31.08 -1.66 -5.25
CA ARG A 174 31.98 -2.22 -4.23
C ARG A 174 32.36 -3.67 -4.51
N LEU A 175 31.47 -4.47 -5.08
CA LEU A 175 31.69 -5.90 -5.37
C LEU A 175 32.97 -6.18 -6.21
N PRO A 176 33.21 -5.53 -7.38
CA PRO A 176 34.42 -5.76 -8.15
C PRO A 176 35.69 -5.23 -7.45
N ARG A 177 35.59 -4.11 -6.72
CA ARG A 177 36.72 -3.55 -5.93
C ARG A 177 37.17 -4.53 -4.84
N ASP A 178 36.22 -5.09 -4.08
CA ASP A 178 36.52 -6.04 -3.02
C ASP A 178 37.06 -7.37 -3.54
N LYS A 179 36.51 -7.88 -4.66
CA LYS A 179 37.03 -9.09 -5.31
C LYS A 179 38.50 -8.91 -5.73
N SER A 180 38.83 -7.80 -6.38
CA SER A 180 40.21 -7.45 -6.75
C SER A 180 41.14 -7.32 -5.54
N ARG A 181 40.65 -6.73 -4.43
CA ARG A 181 41.43 -6.56 -3.20
C ARG A 181 41.71 -7.91 -2.51
N ARG A 182 40.73 -8.82 -2.46
CA ARG A 182 40.92 -10.19 -1.94
C ARG A 182 41.91 -10.99 -2.78
N ILE A 183 41.82 -10.93 -4.10
CA ILE A 183 42.76 -11.63 -5.00
C ILE A 183 44.19 -11.13 -4.78
N LYS A 184 44.40 -9.82 -4.72
CA LYS A 184 45.73 -9.23 -4.41
C LYS A 184 46.26 -9.67 -3.03
N LYS A 185 45.40 -9.72 -2.01
CA LYS A 185 45.80 -10.19 -0.67
C LYS A 185 46.23 -11.67 -0.68
N ASN A 186 45.50 -12.53 -1.39
CA ASN A 186 45.81 -13.95 -1.51
C ASN A 186 47.11 -14.20 -2.28
N MET A 187 47.42 -13.41 -3.31
CA MET A 187 48.71 -13.50 -4.02
C MET A 187 49.89 -13.12 -3.13
N ARG A 188 49.76 -12.07 -2.31
CA ARG A 188 50.81 -11.67 -1.35
C ARG A 188 51.08 -12.73 -0.28
N LEU A 189 50.04 -13.40 0.21
CA LEU A 189 50.18 -14.49 1.19
C LEU A 189 50.91 -15.72 0.62
N LYS A 190 50.78 -15.99 -0.68
CA LYS A 190 51.49 -17.11 -1.35
C LYS A 190 52.95 -16.81 -1.69
N SER A 191 53.34 -15.53 -1.77
CA SER A 191 54.71 -15.13 -2.15
C SER A 191 55.63 -14.92 -0.93
N GLY A 192 55.08 -14.96 0.28
CA GLY A 192 55.83 -14.85 1.54
C GLY A 192 55.93 -16.17 2.31
N ALA A 193 55.52 -17.29 1.70
CA ALA A 193 55.73 -18.67 2.15
C ALA A 193 56.64 -19.36 1.14
#